data_AF-A0A7H8QR71-F1
#
_entry.id   AF-A0A7H8QR71-F1
#
_cell.length_a   1.000
_cell.length_b   1.000
_cell.length_c   1.000
_cell.angle_alpha   90.00
_cell.angle_beta   90.00
_cell.angle_gamma   90.00
#
_symmetry.space_group_name_H-M   'P 1'
#
loop_
_entity.id
_entity.type
_entity.pdbx_description
1 polymer ?
#
loop_
_entity_poly.entity_id
_entity_poly.type
_entity_poly.pdbx_seq_one_letter_code
_entity_poly.pdbx_strand_id
1 'polypeptide(L)'
;MFFVPFTTSLNFLFFWMTWTTLVLSHPPLKVELFGTLAVRIIFYLVPSLFFFLFDALLPSASMSIKAQGNIGLPSGHKRKRLGRVEVKIVAWSLVNILLGLAAQGAIEHTLTKTFRFRSAIKVAVSLPYPWAITIDVVRGFIVREILNYSLHRFILHNQRLPLERLHNSWYHGLRAPWPLTAHYDHPICYLVWKFLPLYIPAAIFRFHMTTYMIFLTLVSLEETFTHSGYVSLPMDIFLGGMARRTELHVISGGDGNYGAWGVLDWLGGSTVGGSETIEDDIQEGIAEYDIDDKIRKAVEDARTHIKESVAKEGNRGKTRRRA
;
A
#
# COMPACT_ATOMS: atom_id res chain seq x y z
N MET A 1 28.69 19.56 11.21
CA MET A 1 29.41 18.50 10.47
C MET A 1 28.77 17.18 10.85
N PHE A 2 27.87 16.65 10.02
CA PHE A 2 27.22 15.37 10.32
C PHE A 2 28.20 14.24 10.01
N PHE A 3 28.69 13.55 11.04
CA PHE A 3 29.49 12.33 10.86
C PHE A 3 28.56 11.23 10.35
N VAL A 4 28.65 10.92 9.07
CA VAL A 4 28.01 9.75 8.49
C VAL A 4 28.84 8.53 8.90
N PRO A 5 28.26 7.50 9.53
CA PRO A 5 29.00 6.29 9.92
C PRO A 5 29.73 5.67 8.72
N PHE A 6 30.92 5.09 8.93
CA PHE A 6 31.73 4.49 7.87
C PHE A 6 30.96 3.45 7.04
N THR A 7 30.12 2.65 7.69
CA THR A 7 29.25 1.66 7.05
C THR A 7 28.21 2.32 6.13
N THR A 8 27.62 3.42 6.56
CA THR A 8 26.67 4.21 5.77
C THR A 8 27.35 4.80 4.53
N SER A 9 28.56 5.33 4.67
CA SER A 9 29.34 5.86 3.54
C SER A 9 29.69 4.77 2.51
N LEU A 10 30.04 3.56 2.97
CA LEU A 10 30.34 2.42 2.11
C LEU A 10 29.09 1.92 1.37
N ASN A 11 27.93 1.90 2.03
CA ASN A 11 26.64 1.57 1.41
C ASN A 11 26.24 2.57 0.32
N PHE A 12 26.46 3.87 0.56
CA PHE A 12 26.20 4.90 -0.44
C PHE A 12 27.13 4.78 -1.65
N LEU A 13 28.42 4.51 -1.42
CA LEU A 13 29.38 4.30 -2.50
C LEU A 13 28.99 3.07 -3.34
N PHE A 14 28.66 1.94 -2.69
CA PHE A 14 28.21 0.74 -3.38
C PHE A 14 26.96 1.01 -4.21
N PHE A 15 25.94 1.64 -3.61
CA PHE A 15 24.71 2.02 -4.32
C PHE A 15 25.01 2.91 -5.52
N TRP A 16 25.86 3.94 -5.35
CA TRP A 16 26.21 4.85 -6.43
C TRP A 16 26.96 4.15 -7.58
N MET A 17 27.90 3.25 -7.28
CA MET A 17 28.61 2.48 -8.30
C MET A 17 27.66 1.54 -9.06
N THR A 18 26.79 0.82 -8.35
CA THR A 18 25.79 -0.07 -8.96
C THR A 18 24.79 0.72 -9.80
N TRP A 19 24.29 1.85 -9.30
CA TRP A 19 23.39 2.74 -10.03
C TRP A 19 24.02 3.26 -11.32
N THR A 20 25.25 3.77 -11.22
CA THR A 20 26.01 4.28 -12.38
C THR A 20 26.19 3.19 -13.42
N THR A 21 26.58 1.98 -12.99
CA THR A 21 26.77 0.84 -13.88
C THR A 21 25.45 0.46 -14.56
N LEU A 22 24.34 0.40 -13.83
CA LEU A 22 23.01 0.07 -14.35
C LEU A 22 22.57 1.07 -15.43
N VAL A 23 22.68 2.38 -15.14
CA VAL A 23 22.26 3.45 -16.05
C VAL A 23 23.12 3.48 -17.31
N LEU A 24 24.43 3.24 -17.19
CA LEU A 24 25.33 3.26 -18.35
C LEU A 24 25.25 1.98 -19.19
N SER A 25 24.86 0.85 -18.60
CA SER A 25 24.84 -0.46 -19.28
C SER A 25 23.53 -0.73 -20.02
N HIS A 26 22.46 0.04 -19.78
CA HIS A 26 21.13 -0.25 -20.29
C HIS A 26 20.40 0.99 -20.85
N PRO A 27 19.54 0.82 -21.88
CA PRO A 27 18.69 1.91 -22.35
C PRO A 27 17.77 2.44 -21.24
N PRO A 28 17.50 3.76 -21.17
CA PRO A 28 16.63 4.37 -20.16
C PRO A 28 15.28 3.68 -19.99
N LEU A 29 14.59 3.39 -21.10
CA LEU A 29 13.30 2.71 -21.09
C LEU A 29 13.37 1.32 -20.45
N LYS A 30 14.49 0.59 -20.64
CA LYS A 30 14.68 -0.72 -20.01
C LYS A 30 14.85 -0.56 -18.50
N VAL A 31 15.68 0.38 -18.05
CA VAL A 31 15.88 0.66 -16.62
C VAL A 31 14.55 1.04 -15.96
N GLU A 32 13.78 1.90 -16.61
CA GLU A 32 12.48 2.35 -16.12
C GLU A 32 11.47 1.21 -15.97
N LEU A 33 11.23 0.43 -17.03
CA LEU A 33 10.24 -0.64 -17.00
C LEU A 33 10.62 -1.78 -16.05
N PHE A 34 11.89 -2.20 -16.06
CA PHE A 34 12.36 -3.24 -15.13
C PHE A 34 12.34 -2.76 -13.68
N GLY A 35 12.73 -1.51 -13.42
CA GLY A 35 12.65 -0.94 -12.07
C GLY A 35 11.21 -0.85 -11.57
N THR A 36 10.28 -0.41 -12.44
CA THR A 36 8.84 -0.36 -12.13
C THR A 36 8.30 -1.75 -11.80
N LEU A 37 8.59 -2.75 -12.64
CA LEU A 37 8.13 -4.12 -12.44
C LEU A 37 8.73 -4.73 -11.17
N ALA A 38 10.03 -4.53 -10.92
CA ALA A 38 10.69 -5.04 -9.73
C ALA A 38 10.08 -4.48 -8.44
N VAL A 39 9.83 -3.17 -8.39
CA VAL A 39 9.16 -2.54 -7.23
C VAL A 39 7.76 -3.14 -7.05
N ARG A 40 6.96 -3.27 -8.11
CA ARG A 40 5.62 -3.86 -8.05
C ARG A 40 5.64 -5.32 -7.58
N ILE A 41 6.61 -6.11 -8.01
CA ILE A 41 6.75 -7.49 -7.55
C ILE A 41 7.08 -7.54 -6.05
N ILE A 42 8.09 -6.79 -5.62
CA ILE A 42 8.63 -6.87 -4.26
C ILE A 42 7.71 -6.22 -3.23
N PHE A 43 7.15 -5.05 -3.53
CA PHE A 43 6.45 -4.22 -2.54
C PHE A 43 4.92 -4.26 -2.66
N TYR A 44 4.38 -4.84 -3.73
CA TYR A 44 2.94 -5.07 -3.86
C TYR A 44 2.60 -6.55 -3.98
N LEU A 45 3.10 -7.24 -5.01
CA LEU A 45 2.63 -8.57 -5.37
C LEU A 45 3.01 -9.62 -4.32
N VAL A 46 4.29 -9.65 -3.90
CA VAL A 46 4.77 -10.59 -2.88
C VAL A 46 4.05 -10.39 -1.54
N PRO A 47 3.97 -9.16 -0.97
CA PRO A 47 3.21 -8.90 0.25
C PRO A 47 1.72 -9.24 0.11
N SER A 48 1.09 -8.87 -1.02
CA SER A 48 -0.33 -9.14 -1.25
C SER A 48 -0.63 -10.63 -1.37
N LEU A 49 0.25 -11.40 -2.02
CA LEU A 49 0.16 -12.86 -2.08
C LEU A 49 0.37 -13.48 -0.71
N PHE A 50 1.31 -12.98 0.09
CA PHE A 50 1.54 -13.45 1.45
C PHE A 50 0.28 -13.27 2.30
N PHE A 51 -0.32 -12.08 2.31
CA PHE A 51 -1.56 -11.82 3.04
C PHE A 51 -2.74 -12.64 2.52
N PHE A 52 -2.88 -12.78 1.20
CA PHE A 52 -3.90 -13.62 0.60
C PHE A 52 -3.75 -15.11 1.00
N LEU A 53 -2.52 -15.64 1.01
CA LEU A 53 -2.25 -17.00 1.46
C LEU A 53 -2.50 -17.16 2.97
N PHE A 54 -2.12 -16.16 3.77
CA PHE A 54 -2.42 -16.15 5.21
C PHE A 54 -3.93 -16.21 5.46
N ASP A 55 -4.73 -15.41 4.75
CA ASP A 55 -6.19 -15.44 4.84
C ASP A 55 -6.78 -16.79 4.41
N ALA A 56 -6.23 -17.40 3.36
CA ALA A 56 -6.71 -18.67 2.83
C ALA A 56 -6.35 -19.87 3.72
N LEU A 57 -5.17 -19.84 4.36
CA LEU A 57 -4.65 -20.95 5.16
C LEU A 57 -5.05 -20.85 6.64
N LEU A 58 -5.16 -19.63 7.18
CA LEU A 58 -5.42 -19.34 8.59
C LEU A 58 -6.62 -18.37 8.75
N PRO A 59 -7.82 -18.74 8.29
CA PRO A 59 -8.98 -17.85 8.30
C PRO A 59 -9.38 -17.42 9.72
N SER A 60 -9.25 -18.30 10.71
CA SER A 60 -9.60 -17.99 12.11
C SER A 60 -8.71 -16.93 12.75
N ALA A 61 -7.42 -16.88 12.37
CA ALA A 61 -6.47 -15.91 12.89
C ALA A 61 -6.53 -14.57 12.14
N SER A 62 -6.77 -14.60 10.83
CA SER A 62 -6.97 -13.38 10.04
C SER A 62 -8.27 -12.65 10.41
N MET A 63 -9.35 -13.40 10.66
CA MET A 63 -10.65 -12.84 11.08
C MET A 63 -10.55 -11.94 12.32
N SER A 64 -9.71 -12.27 13.31
CA SER A 64 -9.59 -11.47 14.53
C SER A 64 -8.83 -10.15 14.33
N ILE A 65 -8.14 -9.98 13.20
CA ILE A 65 -7.27 -8.83 12.93
C ILE A 65 -7.83 -7.97 11.77
N LYS A 66 -8.94 -8.42 11.14
CA LYS A 66 -9.59 -7.70 10.05
C LYS A 66 -10.76 -6.86 10.52
N ALA A 67 -10.92 -5.67 9.96
CA ALA A 67 -11.95 -4.70 10.36
C ALA A 67 -13.38 -5.28 10.34
N GLN A 68 -13.71 -6.10 9.33
CA GLN A 68 -15.04 -6.70 9.14
C GLN A 68 -15.05 -8.23 9.31
N GLY A 69 -14.02 -8.78 9.96
CA GLY A 69 -13.89 -10.20 10.27
C GLY A 69 -14.14 -11.13 9.07
N ASN A 70 -15.25 -11.87 9.09
CA ASN A 70 -15.60 -12.87 8.06
C ASN A 70 -15.88 -12.29 6.65
N ILE A 71 -16.24 -11.01 6.55
CA ILE A 71 -16.61 -10.36 5.29
C ILE A 71 -15.36 -10.03 4.46
N GLY A 72 -14.29 -9.61 5.13
CA GLY A 72 -12.99 -9.28 4.52
C GLY A 72 -12.12 -10.50 4.14
N LEU A 73 -12.62 -11.73 4.30
CA LEU A 73 -11.94 -12.93 3.82
C LEU A 73 -12.22 -13.16 2.33
N PRO A 74 -11.19 -13.46 1.49
CA PRO A 74 -11.37 -13.65 0.05
C PRO A 74 -12.44 -14.68 -0.34
N SER A 75 -12.64 -15.71 0.49
CA SER A 75 -13.59 -16.81 0.23
C SER A 75 -14.69 -16.96 1.29
N GLY A 76 -14.75 -16.03 2.26
CA GLY A 76 -15.64 -16.11 3.43
C GLY A 76 -15.39 -17.33 4.32
N HIS A 77 -16.17 -17.44 5.41
CA HIS A 77 -15.99 -18.46 6.46
C HIS A 77 -16.08 -19.94 6.00
N LYS A 78 -16.64 -20.23 4.81
CA LYS A 78 -17.09 -21.59 4.45
C LYS A 78 -16.30 -22.30 3.34
N ARG A 79 -15.28 -21.69 2.72
CA ARG A 79 -14.55 -22.32 1.58
C ARG A 79 -13.08 -22.60 1.90
N LYS A 80 -12.71 -23.89 1.83
CA LYS A 80 -11.33 -24.40 1.98
C LYS A 80 -10.48 -24.33 0.69
N ARG A 81 -11.05 -23.93 -0.45
CA ARG A 81 -10.37 -23.86 -1.76
C ARG A 81 -10.70 -22.54 -2.46
N LEU A 82 -9.71 -21.99 -3.17
CA LEU A 82 -9.89 -20.88 -4.10
C LEU A 82 -10.99 -21.21 -5.11
N GLY A 83 -11.99 -20.33 -5.21
CA GLY A 83 -13.00 -20.42 -6.24
C GLY A 83 -12.54 -19.82 -7.57
N ARG A 84 -13.38 -19.99 -8.59
CA ARG A 84 -13.15 -19.41 -9.93
C ARG A 84 -13.15 -17.88 -9.91
N VAL A 85 -13.85 -17.27 -8.95
CA VAL A 85 -13.97 -15.81 -8.81
C VAL A 85 -12.66 -15.22 -8.32
N GLU A 86 -12.06 -15.81 -7.29
CA GLU A 86 -10.78 -15.38 -6.72
C GLU A 86 -9.67 -15.54 -7.76
N VAL A 87 -9.62 -16.66 -8.48
CA VAL A 87 -8.67 -16.86 -9.59
C VAL A 87 -8.86 -15.81 -10.69
N LYS A 88 -10.11 -15.49 -11.06
CA LYS A 88 -10.41 -14.43 -12.02
C LYS A 88 -9.87 -13.08 -11.53
N ILE A 89 -10.10 -12.74 -10.26
CA ILE A 89 -9.63 -11.48 -9.67
C ILE A 89 -8.11 -11.40 -9.72
N VAL A 90 -7.40 -12.42 -9.22
CA VAL A 90 -5.93 -12.46 -9.24
C VAL A 90 -5.40 -12.34 -10.67
N ALA A 91 -5.97 -13.08 -11.63
CA ALA A 91 -5.55 -13.03 -13.02
C ALA A 91 -5.71 -11.62 -13.62
N TRP A 92 -6.86 -10.98 -13.40
CA TRP A 92 -7.10 -9.63 -13.91
C TRP A 92 -6.26 -8.57 -13.20
N SER A 93 -5.99 -8.71 -11.91
CA SER A 93 -5.06 -7.83 -11.20
C SER A 93 -3.65 -7.89 -11.80
N LEU A 94 -3.18 -9.09 -12.13
CA LEU A 94 -1.88 -9.27 -12.80
C LEU A 94 -1.89 -8.67 -14.21
N VAL A 95 -2.95 -8.91 -14.98
CA VAL A 95 -3.12 -8.31 -16.32
C VAL A 95 -3.11 -6.78 -16.22
N ASN A 96 -3.78 -6.19 -15.25
CA ASN A 96 -3.82 -4.75 -15.06
C ASN A 96 -2.44 -4.18 -14.68
N ILE A 97 -1.67 -4.85 -13.81
CA ILE A 97 -0.29 -4.43 -13.51
C ILE A 97 0.57 -4.42 -14.78
N LEU A 98 0.49 -5.48 -15.59
CA LEU A 98 1.20 -5.57 -16.86
C LEU A 98 0.70 -4.53 -17.87
N LEU A 99 -0.60 -4.24 -17.89
CA LEU A 99 -1.20 -3.21 -18.73
C LEU A 99 -0.70 -1.81 -18.33
N GLY A 100 -0.60 -1.52 -17.04
CA GLY A 100 -0.01 -0.26 -16.55
C GLY A 100 1.45 -0.12 -16.97
N LEU A 101 2.24 -1.20 -16.88
CA LEU A 101 3.61 -1.22 -17.36
C LEU A 101 3.72 -1.02 -18.88
N ALA A 102 2.83 -1.66 -19.64
CA ALA A 102 2.75 -1.49 -21.09
C ALA A 102 2.33 -0.06 -21.47
N ALA A 103 1.37 0.53 -20.75
CA ALA A 103 0.95 1.91 -20.95
C ALA A 103 2.09 2.91 -20.66
N GLN A 104 2.80 2.73 -19.55
CA GLN A 104 4.01 3.49 -19.23
C GLN A 104 5.04 3.41 -20.36
N GLY A 105 5.35 2.18 -20.81
CA GLY A 105 6.30 1.97 -21.91
C GLY A 105 5.86 2.58 -23.23
N ALA A 106 4.57 2.49 -23.56
CA ALA A 106 4.00 3.10 -24.76
C ALA A 106 4.05 4.64 -24.70
N ILE A 107 3.78 5.24 -23.55
CA ILE A 107 3.86 6.69 -23.34
C ILE A 107 5.31 7.15 -23.50
N GLU A 108 6.27 6.54 -22.79
CA GLU A 108 7.68 6.90 -22.89
C GLU A 108 8.24 6.70 -24.29
N HIS A 109 7.88 5.60 -24.95
CA HIS A 109 8.28 5.35 -26.33
C HIS A 109 7.75 6.43 -27.28
N THR A 110 6.46 6.77 -27.16
CA THR A 110 5.82 7.77 -28.03
C THR A 110 6.42 9.16 -27.78
N LEU A 111 6.58 9.57 -26.52
CA LEU A 111 7.18 10.85 -26.16
C LEU A 111 8.60 10.99 -26.71
N THR A 112 9.43 9.97 -26.54
CA THR A 112 10.86 10.04 -26.89
C THR A 112 11.15 9.77 -28.37
N LYS A 113 10.42 8.85 -29.01
CA LYS A 113 10.68 8.42 -30.39
C LYS A 113 9.84 9.17 -31.41
N THR A 114 8.56 9.37 -31.12
CA THR A 114 7.62 10.03 -32.04
C THR A 114 7.72 11.54 -31.89
N PHE A 115 7.53 12.06 -30.67
CA PHE A 115 7.50 13.50 -30.42
C PHE A 115 8.87 14.13 -30.15
N ARG A 116 9.92 13.30 -29.96
CA ARG A 116 11.28 13.75 -29.63
C ARG A 116 11.35 14.63 -28.38
N PHE A 117 10.38 14.46 -27.48
CA PHE A 117 10.39 15.09 -26.17
C PHE A 117 11.33 14.35 -25.22
N ARG A 118 11.68 15.02 -24.12
CA ARG A 118 12.42 14.38 -23.04
C ARG A 118 11.51 13.35 -22.36
N SER A 119 12.07 12.19 -22.02
CA SER A 119 11.41 11.14 -21.23
C SER A 119 10.72 11.73 -20.00
N ALA A 120 9.53 11.22 -19.66
CA ALA A 120 8.76 11.76 -18.54
C ALA A 120 9.45 11.43 -17.22
N ILE A 121 9.97 10.21 -17.08
CA ILE A 121 10.83 9.81 -15.96
C ILE A 121 12.31 10.00 -16.30
N LYS A 122 13.02 10.78 -15.49
CA LYS A 122 14.43 11.08 -15.72
C LYS A 122 15.32 9.92 -15.23
N VAL A 123 15.86 9.14 -16.16
CA VAL A 123 16.95 8.17 -15.88
C VAL A 123 18.30 8.86 -16.08
N ALA A 124 19.04 9.14 -15.00
CA ALA A 124 20.35 9.77 -15.05
C ALA A 124 21.32 9.21 -14.01
N VAL A 125 22.62 9.32 -14.27
CA VAL A 125 23.67 8.89 -13.32
C VAL A 125 23.70 9.79 -12.08
N SER A 126 23.45 11.09 -12.25
CA SER A 126 23.42 12.06 -11.17
C SER A 126 22.20 11.82 -10.27
N LEU A 127 22.44 11.31 -9.06
CA LEU A 127 21.40 11.09 -8.07
C LEU A 127 20.83 12.43 -7.57
N PRO A 128 19.51 12.51 -7.34
CA PRO A 128 18.90 13.67 -6.70
C PRO A 128 19.34 13.75 -5.23
N TYR A 129 19.45 14.97 -4.72
CA TYR A 129 19.67 15.19 -3.29
C TYR A 129 18.49 14.65 -2.48
N PRO A 130 18.71 14.09 -1.27
CA PRO A 130 17.63 13.53 -0.46
C PRO A 130 16.45 14.48 -0.25
N TRP A 131 16.73 15.76 -0.03
CA TRP A 131 15.70 16.79 0.12
C TRP A 131 14.83 16.98 -1.13
N ALA A 132 15.43 16.91 -2.32
CA ALA A 132 14.68 16.97 -3.57
C ALA A 132 13.79 15.74 -3.74
N ILE A 133 14.29 14.54 -3.39
CA ILE A 133 13.47 13.31 -3.36
C ILE A 133 12.25 13.50 -2.46
N THR A 134 12.45 14.00 -1.24
CA THR A 134 11.35 14.20 -0.29
C THR A 134 10.30 15.17 -0.83
N ILE A 135 10.71 16.34 -1.34
CA ILE A 135 9.77 17.32 -1.91
C ILE A 135 8.98 16.72 -3.07
N ASP A 136 9.66 16.03 -3.98
CA ASP A 136 9.03 15.43 -5.15
C ASP A 136 8.04 14.34 -4.73
N VAL A 137 8.40 13.46 -3.80
CA VAL A 137 7.50 12.42 -3.26
C VAL A 137 6.26 13.05 -2.63
N VAL A 138 6.42 14.09 -1.79
CA VAL A 138 5.29 14.79 -1.15
C VAL A 138 4.37 15.41 -2.20
N ARG A 139 4.93 16.13 -3.18
CA ARG A 139 4.16 16.70 -4.30
C ARG A 139 3.44 15.61 -5.10
N GLY A 140 4.12 14.48 -5.32
CA GLY A 140 3.58 13.33 -6.03
C GLY A 140 2.36 12.76 -5.33
N PHE A 141 2.41 12.58 -4.01
CA PHE A 141 1.28 12.11 -3.23
C PHE A 141 0.11 13.09 -3.20
N ILE A 142 0.36 14.40 -3.05
CA ILE A 142 -0.70 15.42 -3.09
C ILE A 142 -1.44 15.38 -4.42
N VAL A 143 -0.70 15.39 -5.54
CA VAL A 143 -1.32 15.36 -6.88
C VAL A 143 -1.99 14.01 -7.14
N ARG A 144 -1.38 12.89 -6.70
CA ARG A 144 -2.00 11.56 -6.77
C ARG A 144 -3.34 11.54 -6.05
N GLU A 145 -3.41 12.07 -4.82
CA GLU A 145 -4.65 12.05 -4.03
C GLU A 145 -5.75 12.88 -4.70
N ILE A 146 -5.41 14.07 -5.20
CA ILE A 146 -6.35 14.91 -5.97
C ILE A 146 -6.88 14.17 -7.21
N LEU A 147 -5.99 13.55 -7.99
CA LEU A 147 -6.37 12.82 -9.21
C LEU A 147 -7.17 11.57 -8.88
N ASN A 148 -6.75 10.80 -7.87
CA ASN A 148 -7.41 9.58 -7.43
C ASN A 148 -8.86 9.90 -7.02
N TYR A 149 -9.03 10.84 -6.09
CA TYR A 149 -10.36 11.30 -5.67
C TYR A 149 -11.21 11.80 -6.83
N SER A 150 -10.66 12.68 -7.67
CA SER A 150 -11.43 13.34 -8.73
C SER A 150 -11.87 12.35 -9.81
N LEU A 151 -10.97 11.46 -10.25
CA LEU A 151 -11.29 10.45 -11.26
C LEU A 151 -12.22 9.39 -10.68
N HIS A 152 -12.03 8.98 -9.43
CA HIS A 152 -12.92 8.00 -8.81
C HIS A 152 -14.34 8.56 -8.64
N ARG A 153 -14.49 9.73 -8.02
CA ARG A 153 -15.80 10.36 -7.76
C ARG A 153 -16.49 10.83 -9.03
N PHE A 154 -15.81 11.63 -9.86
CA PHE A 154 -16.46 12.34 -10.97
C PHE A 154 -16.40 11.64 -12.33
N ILE A 155 -15.56 10.60 -12.46
CA ILE A 155 -15.47 9.81 -13.69
C ILE A 155 -16.02 8.40 -13.48
N LEU A 156 -15.53 7.66 -12.47
CA LEU A 156 -15.95 6.28 -12.24
C LEU A 156 -17.30 6.14 -11.53
N HIS A 157 -17.77 7.16 -10.81
CA HIS A 157 -19.11 7.19 -10.21
C HIS A 157 -20.07 8.15 -10.93
N ASN A 158 -19.77 8.52 -12.17
CA ASN A 158 -20.63 9.37 -12.97
C ASN A 158 -21.54 8.54 -13.89
N GLN A 159 -22.82 8.49 -13.55
CA GLN A 159 -23.86 7.72 -14.27
C GLN A 159 -24.00 8.07 -15.76
N ARG A 160 -23.47 9.23 -16.20
CA ARG A 160 -23.49 9.63 -17.62
C ARG A 160 -22.36 9.00 -18.43
N LEU A 161 -21.33 8.47 -17.78
CA LEU A 161 -20.16 7.90 -18.43
C LEU A 161 -20.25 6.36 -18.43
N PRO A 162 -19.81 5.70 -19.51
CA PRO A 162 -19.84 4.24 -19.58
C PRO A 162 -18.88 3.57 -18.57
N LEU A 163 -17.90 4.32 -18.06
CA LEU A 163 -16.95 3.84 -17.06
C LEU A 163 -17.64 3.49 -15.73
N GLU A 164 -18.75 4.16 -15.38
CA GLU A 164 -19.50 3.85 -14.16
C GLU A 164 -20.00 2.41 -14.18
N ARG A 165 -20.66 1.99 -15.25
CA ARG A 165 -21.16 0.61 -15.37
C ARG A 165 -20.04 -0.42 -15.32
N LEU A 166 -18.89 -0.10 -15.90
CA LEU A 166 -17.72 -1.00 -15.90
C LEU A 166 -17.12 -1.11 -14.50
N HIS A 167 -16.88 0.01 -13.83
CA HIS A 167 -16.35 0.05 -12.47
C HIS A 167 -17.31 -0.62 -11.48
N ASN A 168 -18.61 -0.32 -11.59
CA ASN A 168 -19.65 -0.92 -10.74
C ASN A 168 -19.73 -2.45 -10.92
N SER A 169 -19.76 -2.94 -12.17
CA SER A 169 -19.86 -4.38 -12.43
C SER A 169 -18.59 -5.17 -12.11
N TRP A 170 -17.42 -4.53 -12.10
CA TRP A 170 -16.14 -5.19 -11.79
C TRP A 170 -15.73 -4.95 -10.34
N TYR A 171 -15.40 -3.72 -9.98
CA TYR A 171 -14.89 -3.38 -8.66
C TYR A 171 -15.95 -3.48 -7.56
N HIS A 172 -17.14 -2.89 -7.77
CA HIS A 172 -18.25 -3.04 -6.81
C HIS A 172 -18.97 -4.40 -6.90
N GLY A 173 -18.53 -5.28 -7.80
CA GLY A 173 -18.85 -6.71 -7.76
C GLY A 173 -18.12 -7.45 -6.64
N LEU A 174 -17.14 -6.81 -5.98
CA LEU A 174 -16.45 -7.34 -4.81
C LEU A 174 -17.34 -7.24 -3.57
N ARG A 175 -17.26 -8.26 -2.70
CA ARG A 175 -17.92 -8.23 -1.39
C ARG A 175 -17.20 -7.31 -0.39
N ALA A 176 -15.87 -7.35 -0.43
CA ALA A 176 -14.95 -6.57 0.37
C ALA A 176 -13.57 -6.59 -0.30
N PRO A 177 -12.72 -5.59 -0.06
CA PRO A 177 -11.35 -5.60 -0.54
C PRO A 177 -10.51 -6.67 0.18
N TRP A 178 -9.52 -7.19 -0.53
CA TRP A 178 -8.44 -8.02 0.00
C TRP A 178 -7.19 -7.69 -0.84
N PRO A 179 -5.95 -7.92 -0.37
CA PRO A 179 -4.77 -7.20 -0.85
C PRO A 179 -4.58 -7.13 -2.38
N LEU A 180 -4.89 -8.22 -3.11
CA LEU A 180 -4.74 -8.26 -4.57
C LEU A 180 -5.88 -7.55 -5.35
N THR A 181 -6.95 -7.10 -4.70
CA THR A 181 -8.03 -6.34 -5.33
C THR A 181 -7.65 -4.89 -5.60
N ALA A 182 -6.53 -4.38 -5.07
CA ALA A 182 -6.07 -3.02 -5.32
C ALA A 182 -5.83 -2.71 -6.81
N HIS A 183 -5.50 -3.74 -7.59
CA HIS A 183 -5.36 -3.65 -9.05
C HIS A 183 -6.48 -4.36 -9.81
N TYR A 184 -7.54 -4.82 -9.14
CA TYR A 184 -8.68 -5.46 -9.78
C TYR A 184 -9.72 -4.42 -10.17
N ASP A 185 -9.94 -4.23 -11.47
CA ASP A 185 -11.07 -3.49 -12.03
C ASP A 185 -11.13 -3.81 -13.53
N HIS A 186 -12.14 -3.32 -14.24
CA HIS A 186 -12.12 -3.27 -15.69
C HIS A 186 -10.84 -2.56 -16.18
N PRO A 187 -10.11 -3.09 -17.18
CA PRO A 187 -8.79 -2.57 -17.58
C PRO A 187 -8.74 -1.06 -17.87
N ILE A 188 -9.80 -0.51 -18.46
CA ILE A 188 -9.91 0.94 -18.74
C ILE A 188 -10.09 1.73 -17.43
N CYS A 189 -10.93 1.25 -16.51
CA CYS A 189 -11.14 1.89 -15.21
C CYS A 189 -9.86 1.85 -14.38
N TYR A 190 -9.14 0.72 -14.39
CA TYR A 190 -7.81 0.60 -13.80
C TYR A 190 -6.82 1.64 -14.36
N LEU A 191 -6.77 1.81 -15.68
CA LEU A 191 -5.90 2.81 -16.29
C LEU A 191 -6.23 4.22 -15.81
N VAL A 192 -7.53 4.56 -15.76
CA VAL A 192 -8.00 5.88 -15.33
C VAL A 192 -7.77 6.11 -13.84
N TRP A 193 -8.05 5.15 -12.98
CA TRP A 193 -8.09 5.34 -11.53
C TRP A 193 -6.80 5.00 -10.80
N LYS A 194 -6.01 4.03 -11.28
CA LYS A 194 -4.76 3.62 -10.63
C LYS A 194 -3.54 4.09 -11.39
N PHE A 195 -3.50 3.85 -12.70
CA PHE A 195 -2.31 4.17 -13.50
C PHE A 195 -2.12 5.68 -13.68
N LEU A 196 -3.16 6.43 -14.08
CA LEU A 196 -3.01 7.88 -14.31
C LEU A 196 -2.65 8.64 -13.03
N PRO A 197 -3.32 8.45 -11.87
CA PRO A 197 -2.95 9.16 -10.64
C PRO A 197 -1.54 8.84 -10.13
N LEU A 198 -0.99 7.67 -10.48
CA LEU A 198 0.39 7.31 -10.18
C LEU A 198 1.38 7.97 -11.16
N TYR A 199 1.12 7.87 -12.46
CA TYR A 199 2.10 8.21 -13.49
C TYR A 199 2.11 9.71 -13.83
N ILE A 200 0.94 10.38 -13.84
CA ILE A 200 0.82 11.82 -14.11
C ILE A 200 1.69 12.68 -13.18
N PRO A 201 1.65 12.55 -11.84
CA PRO A 201 2.50 13.37 -10.98
C PRO A 201 3.99 13.16 -11.26
N ALA A 202 4.41 11.90 -11.46
CA ALA A 202 5.81 11.59 -11.76
C ALA A 202 6.26 12.21 -13.09
N ALA A 203 5.37 12.24 -14.09
CA ALA A 203 5.60 12.89 -15.38
C ALA A 203 5.65 14.43 -15.28
N ILE A 204 4.68 15.05 -14.59
CA ILE A 204 4.58 16.52 -14.43
C ILE A 204 5.83 17.06 -13.74
N PHE A 205 6.23 16.43 -12.64
CA PHE A 205 7.40 16.86 -11.87
C PHE A 205 8.71 16.28 -12.40
N ARG A 206 8.67 15.49 -13.48
CA ARG A 206 9.82 14.84 -14.11
C ARG A 206 10.73 14.12 -13.12
N PHE A 207 10.13 13.24 -12.32
CA PHE A 207 10.85 12.52 -11.26
C PHE A 207 12.12 11.88 -11.79
N HIS A 208 13.18 11.94 -10.98
CA HIS A 208 14.30 11.04 -11.19
C HIS A 208 13.86 9.59 -10.98
N MET A 209 14.42 8.64 -11.72
CA MET A 209 14.04 7.23 -11.63
C MET A 209 14.13 6.68 -10.19
N THR A 210 15.13 7.09 -9.40
CA THR A 210 15.20 6.71 -7.98
C THR A 210 14.08 7.31 -7.14
N THR A 211 13.71 8.57 -7.38
CA THR A 211 12.54 9.21 -6.75
C THR A 211 11.26 8.48 -7.14
N TYR A 212 11.10 8.14 -8.42
CA TYR A 212 9.95 7.37 -8.90
C TYR A 212 9.87 5.99 -8.26
N MET A 213 10.99 5.26 -8.12
CA MET A 213 11.01 3.97 -7.42
C MET A 213 10.60 4.12 -5.96
N ILE A 214 11.09 5.14 -5.23
CA ILE A 214 10.69 5.39 -3.83
C ILE A 214 9.20 5.71 -3.75
N PHE A 215 8.71 6.62 -4.60
CA PHE A 215 7.30 6.97 -4.68
C PHE A 215 6.43 5.74 -4.97
N LEU A 216 6.80 4.95 -5.97
CA LEU A 216 6.12 3.71 -6.35
C LEU A 216 6.13 2.66 -5.24
N THR A 217 7.25 2.53 -4.51
CA THR A 217 7.35 1.64 -3.33
C THR A 217 6.34 2.06 -2.26
N LEU A 218 6.29 3.34 -1.91
CA LEU A 218 5.36 3.85 -0.90
C LEU A 218 3.91 3.66 -1.33
N VAL A 219 3.58 3.95 -2.60
CA VAL A 219 2.24 3.69 -3.16
C VAL A 219 1.91 2.20 -3.17
N SER A 220 2.86 1.33 -3.52
CA SER A 220 2.66 -0.13 -3.54
C SER A 220 2.38 -0.70 -2.15
N LEU A 221 3.07 -0.19 -1.13
CA LEU A 221 2.83 -0.54 0.27
C LEU A 221 1.48 -0.02 0.73
N GLU A 222 1.16 1.25 0.46
CA GLU A 222 -0.16 1.83 0.74
C GLU A 222 -1.28 0.97 0.14
N GLU A 223 -1.20 0.64 -1.15
CA GLU A 223 -2.20 -0.19 -1.85
C GLU A 223 -2.34 -1.58 -1.21
N THR A 224 -1.23 -2.22 -0.86
CA THR A 224 -1.24 -3.52 -0.18
C THR A 224 -2.00 -3.43 1.15
N PHE A 225 -1.65 -2.46 1.99
CA PHE A 225 -2.21 -2.36 3.35
C PHE A 225 -3.66 -1.88 3.35
N THR A 226 -3.97 -0.84 2.57
CA THR A 226 -5.34 -0.28 2.46
C THR A 226 -6.34 -1.30 1.92
N HIS A 227 -5.92 -2.23 1.08
CA HIS A 227 -6.80 -3.27 0.55
C HIS A 227 -6.72 -4.57 1.35
N SER A 228 -5.82 -4.69 2.32
CA SER A 228 -5.68 -5.93 3.09
C SER A 228 -6.83 -6.21 4.06
N GLY A 229 -7.47 -5.15 4.53
CA GLY A 229 -8.48 -5.18 5.58
C GLY A 229 -7.93 -5.41 6.99
N TYR A 230 -6.60 -5.49 7.17
CA TYR A 230 -5.99 -5.59 8.50
C TYR A 230 -5.97 -4.22 9.18
N VAL A 231 -6.42 -4.18 10.43
CA VAL A 231 -6.53 -2.96 11.24
C VAL A 231 -5.59 -2.92 12.44
N SER A 232 -4.80 -3.98 12.69
CA SER A 232 -3.85 -4.07 13.82
C SER A 232 -2.40 -4.30 13.38
N LEU A 233 -1.93 -3.57 12.36
CA LEU A 233 -0.55 -3.58 11.87
C LEU A 233 0.26 -2.41 12.48
N PRO A 234 1.60 -2.52 12.63
CA PRO A 234 2.43 -1.51 13.33
C PRO A 234 2.43 -0.06 12.76
N MET A 235 1.58 0.26 11.78
CA MET A 235 1.34 1.56 11.16
C MET A 235 -0.16 1.98 11.19
N ASP A 236 -0.92 1.51 12.19
CA ASP A 236 -2.40 1.57 12.22
C ASP A 236 -3.00 2.96 12.19
N ILE A 237 -2.39 3.95 12.84
CA ILE A 237 -2.98 5.29 12.99
C ILE A 237 -3.36 5.89 11.62
N PHE A 238 -2.54 5.66 10.58
CA PHE A 238 -2.82 6.15 9.24
C PHE A 238 -3.33 5.04 8.31
N LEU A 239 -2.72 3.86 8.32
CA LEU A 239 -3.10 2.80 7.36
C LEU A 239 -4.42 2.11 7.72
N GLY A 240 -4.75 1.97 9.01
CA GLY A 240 -5.99 1.34 9.46
C GLY A 240 -7.23 2.16 9.06
N GLY A 241 -7.17 3.48 9.27
CA GLY A 241 -8.22 4.40 8.82
C GLY A 241 -8.42 4.40 7.30
N MET A 242 -7.33 4.38 6.52
CA MET A 242 -7.41 4.26 5.07
C MET A 242 -7.99 2.90 4.62
N ALA A 243 -7.65 1.81 5.30
CA ALA A 243 -8.20 0.49 5.02
C ALA A 243 -9.71 0.43 5.29
N ARG A 244 -10.16 0.99 6.42
CA ARG A 244 -11.59 1.09 6.75
C ARG A 244 -12.37 1.88 5.71
N ARG A 245 -11.87 3.05 5.27
CA ARG A 245 -12.51 3.84 4.21
C ARG A 245 -12.61 3.09 2.89
N THR A 246 -11.52 2.45 2.48
CA THR A 246 -11.46 1.63 1.26
C THR A 246 -12.49 0.51 1.31
N GLU A 247 -12.65 -0.13 2.46
CA GLU A 247 -13.64 -1.18 2.66
C GLU A 247 -15.09 -0.63 2.68
N LEU A 248 -15.35 0.45 3.41
CA LEU A 248 -16.67 1.10 3.46
C LEU A 248 -17.11 1.60 2.07
N HIS A 249 -16.18 2.08 1.24
CA HIS A 249 -16.47 2.45 -0.14
C HIS A 249 -17.04 1.27 -0.94
N VAL A 250 -16.41 0.09 -0.87
CA VAL A 250 -16.88 -1.12 -1.56
C VAL A 250 -18.21 -1.60 -0.98
N ILE A 251 -18.34 -1.66 0.35
CA ILE A 251 -19.55 -2.19 1.01
C ILE A 251 -20.77 -1.28 0.79
N SER A 252 -20.56 0.03 0.69
CA SER A 252 -21.63 1.00 0.38
C SER A 252 -21.99 1.06 -1.10
N GLY A 253 -21.31 0.30 -1.98
CA GLY A 253 -21.52 0.39 -3.43
C GLY A 253 -21.05 1.72 -4.04
N GLY A 254 -20.14 2.41 -3.36
CA GLY A 254 -19.53 3.65 -3.83
C GLY A 254 -20.30 4.94 -3.56
N ASP A 255 -21.08 4.96 -2.47
CA ASP A 255 -21.79 6.17 -2.00
C ASP A 255 -20.86 7.24 -1.41
N GLY A 256 -19.59 6.91 -1.14
CA GLY A 256 -18.58 7.84 -0.64
C GLY A 256 -17.22 7.20 -0.41
N ASN A 257 -16.32 7.89 0.32
CA ASN A 257 -14.94 7.46 0.60
C ASN A 257 -14.12 7.16 -0.68
N TYR A 258 -14.13 8.10 -1.63
CA TYR A 258 -13.49 7.93 -2.93
C TYR A 258 -11.96 8.04 -2.89
N GLY A 259 -11.42 8.83 -1.96
CA GLY A 259 -9.98 9.01 -1.72
C GLY A 259 -9.47 8.04 -0.66
N ALA A 260 -8.22 7.58 -0.83
CA ALA A 260 -7.62 6.67 0.14
C ALA A 260 -7.39 7.37 1.49
N TRP A 261 -6.96 8.64 1.46
CA TRP A 261 -6.62 9.40 2.66
C TRP A 261 -7.85 10.01 3.35
N GLY A 262 -8.98 10.10 2.65
CA GLY A 262 -10.22 10.68 3.17
C GLY A 262 -10.25 12.20 3.32
N VAL A 263 -9.13 12.91 3.11
CA VAL A 263 -9.05 14.38 3.20
C VAL A 263 -10.03 15.06 2.23
N LEU A 264 -10.04 14.61 0.98
CA LEU A 264 -10.90 15.18 -0.05
C LEU A 264 -12.35 14.73 0.09
N ASP A 265 -12.61 13.56 0.67
CA ASP A 265 -13.96 13.15 1.03
C ASP A 265 -14.54 14.01 2.14
N TRP A 266 -13.74 14.31 3.16
CA TRP A 266 -14.14 15.21 4.24
C TRP A 266 -14.42 16.63 3.71
N LEU A 267 -13.49 17.21 2.93
CA LEU A 267 -13.68 18.53 2.32
C LEU A 267 -14.84 18.56 1.32
N GLY A 268 -15.07 17.46 0.60
CA GLY A 268 -16.07 17.34 -0.45
C GLY A 268 -17.43 16.80 0.02
N GLY A 269 -17.60 16.57 1.34
CA GLY A 269 -18.83 16.04 1.93
C GLY A 269 -19.23 14.65 1.43
N SER A 270 -18.25 13.79 1.14
CA SER A 270 -18.45 12.42 0.65
C SER A 270 -17.92 11.34 1.60
N THR A 271 -17.70 11.66 2.88
CA THR A 271 -17.34 10.68 3.91
C THR A 271 -18.56 9.82 4.27
N VAL A 272 -18.37 8.49 4.35
CA VAL A 272 -19.44 7.54 4.72
C VAL A 272 -18.96 6.67 5.88
N GLY A 273 -19.86 6.48 6.87
CA GLY A 273 -19.71 5.51 7.95
C GLY A 273 -18.99 6.03 9.20
N GLY A 274 -19.73 6.71 10.09
CA GLY A 274 -19.47 6.86 11.54
C GLY A 274 -18.24 7.66 11.99
N SER A 275 -17.08 7.47 11.35
CA SER A 275 -15.89 8.31 11.52
C SER A 275 -16.05 9.52 10.61
N GLU A 276 -16.72 10.56 11.10
CA GLU A 276 -17.01 11.76 10.30
C GLU A 276 -15.72 12.54 9.96
N THR A 277 -14.62 12.31 10.70
CA THR A 277 -13.37 13.06 10.53
C THR A 277 -12.10 12.20 10.57
N ILE A 278 -11.01 12.74 10.03
CA ILE A 278 -9.65 12.18 10.18
C ILE A 278 -9.20 12.22 11.65
N GLU A 279 -9.72 13.17 12.42
CA GLU A 279 -9.43 13.28 13.85
C GLU A 279 -9.96 12.07 14.61
N ASP A 280 -11.14 11.55 14.24
CA ASP A 280 -11.71 10.34 14.84
C ASP A 280 -10.81 9.13 14.58
N ASP A 281 -10.30 8.97 13.36
CA ASP A 281 -9.34 7.90 13.02
C ASP A 281 -8.05 8.00 13.84
N ILE A 282 -7.52 9.22 13.99
CA ILE A 282 -6.30 9.45 14.77
C ILE A 282 -6.58 9.13 16.24
N GLN A 283 -7.72 9.55 16.79
CA GLN A 283 -8.12 9.26 18.16
C GLN A 283 -8.30 7.77 18.40
N GLU A 284 -8.99 7.06 17.51
CA GLU A 284 -9.14 5.60 17.57
C GLU A 284 -7.80 4.88 17.46
N GLY A 285 -6.93 5.29 16.52
CA GLY A 285 -5.59 4.71 16.37
C GLY A 285 -4.69 4.95 17.60
N ILE A 286 -4.79 6.12 18.24
CA ILE A 286 -4.10 6.41 19.51
C ILE A 286 -4.67 5.56 20.65
N ALA A 287 -5.99 5.39 20.72
CA ALA A 287 -6.64 4.60 21.75
C ALA A 287 -6.26 3.11 21.66
N GLU A 288 -6.22 2.54 20.46
CA GLU A 288 -5.77 1.16 20.22
C GLU A 288 -4.29 0.99 20.62
N TYR A 289 -3.43 1.95 20.24
CA TYR A 289 -2.02 1.91 20.61
C TYR A 289 -1.78 1.96 22.13
N ASP A 290 -2.54 2.80 22.86
CA ASP A 290 -2.44 2.90 24.33
C ASP A 290 -2.94 1.60 25.02
N ILE A 291 -3.94 0.93 24.45
CA ILE A 291 -4.40 -0.38 24.93
C ILE A 291 -3.31 -1.44 24.75
N ASP A 292 -2.68 -1.49 23.58
CA ASP A 292 -1.59 -2.44 23.29
C ASP A 292 -0.38 -2.22 24.20
N ASP A 293 -0.01 -0.98 24.48
CA ASP A 293 1.09 -0.68 25.39
C ASP A 293 0.78 -1.10 26.84
N LYS A 294 -0.47 -0.89 27.28
CA LYS A 294 -0.95 -1.37 28.59
C LYS A 294 -0.92 -2.90 28.68
N ILE A 295 -1.35 -3.61 27.64
CA ILE A 295 -1.29 -5.08 27.58
C ILE A 295 0.15 -5.56 27.62
N ARG A 296 1.04 -4.97 26.82
CA ARG A 296 2.47 -5.29 26.79
C ARG A 296 3.11 -5.14 28.16
N LYS A 297 2.85 -4.01 28.83
CA LYS A 297 3.35 -3.73 30.17
C LYS A 297 2.84 -4.74 31.20
N ALA A 298 1.54 -5.08 31.16
CA ALA A 298 0.97 -6.09 32.04
C ALA A 298 1.59 -7.49 31.83
N VAL A 299 1.91 -7.87 30.59
CA VAL A 299 2.59 -9.14 30.28
C VAL A 299 4.03 -9.14 30.79
N GLU A 300 4.76 -8.04 30.67
CA GLU A 300 6.11 -7.89 31.22
C GLU A 300 6.11 -7.97 32.75
N ASP A 301 5.18 -7.27 33.41
CA ASP A 301 4.99 -7.29 34.87
C ASP A 301 4.62 -8.69 35.37
N ALA A 302 3.76 -9.42 34.64
CA ALA A 302 3.46 -10.80 34.97
C ALA A 302 4.71 -11.70 34.83
N ARG A 303 5.53 -11.48 33.80
CA ARG A 303 6.74 -12.26 33.54
C ARG A 303 7.83 -12.00 34.58
N THR A 304 7.98 -10.77 35.06
CA THR A 304 8.89 -10.41 36.16
C THR A 304 8.41 -11.02 37.46
N HIS A 305 7.11 -10.93 37.78
CA HIS A 305 6.53 -11.59 38.96
C HIS A 305 6.73 -13.11 38.97
N ILE A 306 6.57 -13.78 37.82
CA ILE A 306 6.83 -15.23 37.71
C ILE A 306 8.32 -15.53 37.96
N LYS A 307 9.23 -14.76 37.36
CA LYS A 307 10.69 -14.95 37.60
C LYS A 307 11.07 -14.75 39.07
N GLU A 308 10.52 -13.74 39.72
CA GLU A 308 10.77 -13.49 41.15
C GLU A 308 10.21 -14.60 42.03
N SER A 309 9.02 -15.12 41.69
CA SER A 309 8.38 -16.23 42.41
C SER A 309 9.20 -17.52 42.30
N VAL A 310 9.65 -17.86 41.10
CA VAL A 310 10.52 -19.02 40.84
C VAL A 310 11.89 -18.86 41.53
N ALA A 311 12.46 -17.66 41.55
CA ALA A 311 13.70 -17.39 42.27
C ALA A 311 13.55 -17.54 43.80
N LYS A 312 12.43 -17.08 44.37
CA LYS A 312 12.11 -17.25 45.80
C LYS A 312 11.91 -18.73 46.17
N GLU A 313 11.26 -19.50 45.31
CA GLU A 313 11.03 -20.93 45.53
C GLU A 313 12.32 -21.76 45.39
N GLY A 314 13.17 -21.45 44.42
CA GLY A 314 14.50 -22.04 44.26
C GLY A 314 15.44 -21.74 45.44
N ASN A 315 15.32 -20.57 46.06
CA ASN A 315 16.07 -20.23 47.28
C ASN A 315 15.55 -21.00 48.50
N ARG A 316 14.23 -21.13 48.67
CA ARG A 316 13.63 -21.96 49.74
C ARG A 316 14.04 -23.43 49.64
N GLY A 317 14.16 -23.98 48.43
CA GLY A 317 14.65 -25.34 48.19
C GLY A 317 16.12 -25.54 48.59
N LYS A 318 16.97 -24.52 48.45
CA LYS A 318 18.39 -24.56 48.88
C LYS A 318 18.55 -24.44 50.39
N THR A 319 17.72 -23.64 51.07
CA THR A 319 17.77 -23.51 52.54
C THR A 319 17.35 -24.81 53.23
N ARG A 320 16.40 -25.56 52.64
CA ARG A 320 15.90 -26.83 53.20
C ARG A 320 16.85 -28.03 53.02
N ARG A 321 17.86 -27.91 52.14
CA ARG A 321 18.90 -28.93 51.90
C ARG A 321 20.17 -28.73 52.74
N ARG A 322 20.22 -27.66 53.55
CA ARG A 322 21.35 -27.31 54.43
C ARG A 322 21.01 -27.41 55.92
N ALA A 323 19.83 -27.95 56.26
CA ALA A 323 19.40 -28.20 57.63
C ALA A 323 19.54 -29.68 57.97
#